data_AF-A0A7X5VSF3-F1
#
_entry.id   AF-A0A7X5VSF3-F1
#
_cell.length_a   1.000
_cell.length_b   1.000
_cell.length_c   1.000
_cell.angle_alpha   90.00
_cell.angle_beta   90.00
_cell.angle_gamma   90.00
#
_symmetry.space_group_name_H-M   'P 1'
#
loop_
_entity.id
_entity.type
_entity.pdbx_description
1 polymer ?
#
loop_
_entity_poly.entity_id
_entity_poly.type
_entity_poly.pdbx_seq_one_letter_code
_entity_poly.pdbx_strand_id
1 'polypeptide(L)'
;MAQAQAKASTKTEDFLDGSKKLGEDLMKTGRNVFLAGLGLVATTEQQARKVFDDLVDKGEEFEKDEKKLFARASREAKEFGQRVERQVNSTVKSTLHRAGAPSRDEIQELSSRVEALTKKVDELIAK
;
A
#
# COMPACT_ATOMS: atom_id res chain seq x y z
N MET A 1 -18.52 18.31 -37.87
CA MET A 1 -18.59 17.96 -36.44
C MET A 1 -18.13 16.53 -36.11
N ALA A 2 -18.16 15.56 -37.06
CA ALA A 2 -17.72 14.18 -36.80
C ALA A 2 -16.19 13.97 -36.62
N GLN A 3 -15.33 14.83 -37.20
CA GLN A 3 -13.86 14.65 -37.13
C GLN A 3 -13.23 15.11 -35.81
N ALA A 4 -13.93 15.93 -35.01
CA ALA A 4 -13.44 16.38 -33.70
C ALA A 4 -13.62 15.30 -32.61
N GLN A 5 -14.64 14.46 -32.73
CA GLN A 5 -14.91 13.37 -31.79
C GLN A 5 -13.96 12.17 -32.01
N ALA A 6 -13.58 11.88 -33.26
CA ALA A 6 -12.63 10.80 -33.57
C ALA A 6 -11.19 11.08 -33.07
N LYS A 7 -10.72 12.34 -33.15
CA LYS A 7 -9.40 12.74 -32.62
C LYS A 7 -9.34 12.83 -31.10
N ALA A 8 -10.49 13.05 -30.45
CA ALA A 8 -10.57 13.05 -28.98
C ALA A 8 -10.51 11.61 -28.43
N SER A 9 -11.11 10.64 -29.12
CA SER A 9 -11.10 9.23 -28.71
C SER A 9 -9.68 8.63 -28.78
N THR A 10 -8.96 8.83 -29.89
CA THR A 10 -7.59 8.30 -30.06
C THR A 10 -6.56 8.91 -29.10
N LYS A 11 -6.61 10.23 -28.89
CA LYS A 11 -5.70 10.90 -27.95
C LYS A 11 -5.91 10.47 -26.49
N THR A 12 -7.12 10.05 -26.15
CA THR A 12 -7.44 9.54 -24.81
C THR A 12 -6.98 8.09 -24.64
N GLU A 13 -7.10 7.26 -25.67
CA GLU A 13 -6.61 5.88 -25.67
C GLU A 13 -5.07 5.79 -25.63
N ASP A 14 -4.37 6.64 -26.39
CA ASP A 14 -2.90 6.70 -26.37
C ASP A 14 -2.35 7.16 -25.00
N PHE A 15 -3.06 8.05 -24.31
CA PHE A 15 -2.69 8.52 -22.97
C PHE A 15 -2.97 7.46 -21.89
N LEU A 16 -4.04 6.68 -22.04
CA LEU A 16 -4.38 5.56 -21.16
C LEU A 16 -3.43 4.37 -21.34
N ASP A 17 -2.95 4.11 -22.57
CA ASP A 17 -1.93 3.09 -22.85
C ASP A 17 -0.55 3.51 -22.30
N GLY A 18 -0.17 4.78 -22.49
CA GLY A 18 1.06 5.34 -21.94
C GLY A 18 1.12 5.29 -20.40
N SER A 19 0.00 5.56 -19.73
CA SER A 19 -0.09 5.49 -18.26
C SER A 19 -0.11 4.05 -17.72
N LYS A 20 -0.67 3.09 -18.45
CA LYS A 20 -0.56 1.65 -18.11
C LYS A 20 0.88 1.14 -18.25
N LYS A 21 1.56 1.46 -19.35
CA LYS A 21 2.97 1.10 -19.56
C LYS A 21 3.88 1.70 -18.51
N LEU A 22 3.67 2.98 -18.17
CA LEU A 22 4.40 3.65 -17.10
C LEU A 22 4.20 2.97 -15.74
N GLY A 23 2.96 2.55 -15.43
CA GLY A 23 2.67 1.80 -14.20
C GLY A 23 3.33 0.42 -14.17
N GLU A 24 3.36 -0.28 -15.31
CA GLU A 24 4.01 -1.59 -15.43
C GLU A 24 5.53 -1.50 -15.26
N ASP A 25 6.16 -0.49 -15.85
CA ASP A 25 7.60 -0.26 -15.74
C ASP A 25 8.01 0.18 -14.34
N LEU A 26 7.19 1.00 -13.67
CA LEU A 26 7.42 1.36 -12.26
C LEU A 26 7.30 0.13 -11.35
N MET A 27 6.29 -0.73 -11.57
CA MET A 27 6.13 -1.98 -10.82
C MET A 27 7.30 -2.94 -11.03
N LYS A 28 7.78 -3.10 -12.27
CA LYS A 28 8.96 -3.92 -12.59
C LYS A 28 10.22 -3.37 -11.91
N THR A 29 10.42 -2.06 -11.95
CA THR A 29 11.56 -1.39 -11.32
C THR A 29 11.51 -1.56 -9.81
N GLY A 30 10.35 -1.33 -9.18
CA GLY A 30 10.15 -1.54 -7.75
C GLY A 30 10.42 -2.98 -7.32
N ARG A 31 9.96 -3.97 -8.11
CA ARG A 31 10.26 -5.39 -7.87
C ARG A 31 11.76 -5.67 -7.91
N ASN A 32 12.48 -5.13 -8.88
CA ASN A 32 13.93 -5.35 -9.00
C ASN A 32 14.70 -4.70 -7.84
N VAL A 33 14.32 -3.48 -7.44
CA VAL A 33 14.90 -2.81 -6.26
C VAL A 33 14.66 -3.63 -4.99
N PHE A 34 13.45 -4.16 -4.83
CA PHE A 34 13.11 -5.01 -3.69
C PHE A 34 13.91 -6.32 -3.68
N LEU A 35 14.01 -7.01 -4.83
CA LEU A 35 14.80 -8.23 -4.96
C LEU A 35 16.30 -7.98 -4.73
N ALA A 36 16.84 -6.85 -5.20
CA ALA A 36 18.21 -6.44 -4.93
C ALA A 36 18.43 -6.22 -3.41
N GLY A 37 17.48 -5.59 -2.73
CA GLY A 37 17.50 -5.45 -1.27
C GLY A 37 17.48 -6.79 -0.53
N LEU A 38 16.64 -7.75 -0.97
CA LEU A 38 16.61 -9.10 -0.40
C LEU A 38 17.92 -9.86 -0.66
N GLY A 39 18.50 -9.73 -1.86
CA GLY A 39 19.80 -10.31 -2.19
C GLY A 39 20.95 -9.72 -1.36
N LEU A 40 20.87 -8.44 -1.04
CA LEU A 40 21.82 -7.79 -0.13
C LEU A 40 21.69 -8.33 1.31
N VAL A 41 20.47 -8.53 1.81
CA VAL A 41 20.28 -9.15 3.14
C VAL A 41 20.81 -10.59 3.18
N ALA A 42 20.80 -11.29 2.05
CA ALA A 42 21.37 -12.63 1.94
C ALA A 42 22.92 -12.66 1.81
N THR A 43 23.60 -11.51 1.71
CA THR A 43 25.07 -11.45 1.68
C THR A 43 25.70 -11.36 3.08
N THR A 44 27.01 -11.16 3.15
CA THR A 44 27.77 -10.97 4.39
C THR A 44 27.44 -9.64 5.08
N GLU A 45 27.53 -9.61 6.41
CA GLU A 45 27.22 -8.41 7.22
C GLU A 45 28.00 -7.17 6.77
N GLN A 46 29.29 -7.30 6.46
CA GLN A 46 30.12 -6.17 6.03
C GLN A 46 29.69 -5.59 4.69
N GLN A 47 29.34 -6.45 3.73
CA GLN A 47 28.86 -6.00 2.41
C GLN A 47 27.45 -5.39 2.51
N ALA A 48 26.59 -5.95 3.36
CA ALA A 48 25.27 -5.41 3.64
C ALA A 48 25.34 -4.02 4.28
N ARG A 49 26.18 -3.85 5.32
CA ARG A 49 26.39 -2.57 6.00
C ARG A 49 26.92 -1.51 5.05
N LYS A 50 27.96 -1.82 4.26
CA LYS A 50 28.54 -0.85 3.32
C LYS A 50 27.53 -0.32 2.31
N VAL A 51 26.73 -1.21 1.71
CA VAL A 51 25.70 -0.78 0.74
C VAL A 51 24.60 0.02 1.43
N PHE A 52 24.22 -0.35 2.64
CA PHE A 52 23.26 0.43 3.43
C PHE A 52 23.79 1.84 3.74
N ASP A 53 25.01 1.95 4.25
CA ASP A 53 25.67 3.22 4.56
C ASP A 53 25.78 4.10 3.30
N ASP A 54 26.24 3.54 2.17
CA ASP A 54 26.32 4.24 0.88
C ASP A 54 24.93 4.74 0.39
N LEU A 55 23.85 4.01 0.66
CA LEU A 55 22.47 4.41 0.32
C LEU A 55 21.97 5.54 1.23
N VAL A 56 22.28 5.48 2.52
CA VAL A 56 21.92 6.51 3.50
C VAL A 56 22.64 7.82 3.16
N ASP A 57 23.95 7.77 2.94
CA ASP A 57 24.77 8.94 2.62
C ASP A 57 24.25 9.66 1.37
N LYS A 58 23.99 8.92 0.29
CA LYS A 58 23.41 9.49 -0.94
C LYS A 58 22.00 10.05 -0.73
N GLY A 59 21.22 9.43 0.16
CA GLY A 59 19.90 9.91 0.54
C GLY A 59 19.97 11.24 1.27
N GLU A 60 20.92 11.39 2.19
CA GLU A 60 21.17 12.64 2.90
C GLU A 60 21.70 13.74 1.99
N GLU A 61 22.59 13.42 1.06
CA GLU A 61 23.07 14.37 0.03
C GLU A 61 21.90 14.86 -0.83
N PHE A 62 21.05 13.95 -1.30
CA PHE A 62 19.86 14.30 -2.07
C PHE A 62 18.85 15.15 -1.28
N GLU A 63 18.66 14.85 0.01
CA GLU A 63 17.84 15.67 0.91
C GLU A 63 18.40 17.09 1.03
N LYS A 64 19.73 17.23 1.16
CA LYS A 64 20.43 18.52 1.32
C LYS A 64 20.39 19.35 0.04
N ASP A 65 20.69 18.74 -1.10
CA ASP A 65 20.81 19.40 -2.40
C ASP A 65 19.45 19.77 -3.00
N GLU A 66 18.43 18.91 -2.84
CA GLU A 66 17.15 19.05 -3.51
C GLU A 66 15.94 18.90 -2.58
N LYS A 67 15.93 19.62 -1.45
CA LYS A 67 14.85 19.61 -0.43
C LYS A 67 13.42 19.58 -0.99
N LYS A 68 13.13 20.36 -2.03
CA LYS A 68 11.79 20.41 -2.65
C LYS A 68 11.44 19.14 -3.44
N LEU A 69 12.41 18.56 -4.15
CA LEU A 69 12.22 17.33 -4.91
C LEU A 69 12.18 16.13 -3.96
N PHE A 70 13.02 16.10 -2.93
CA PHE A 70 12.94 15.14 -1.84
C PHE A 70 11.57 15.17 -1.12
N ALA A 71 11.06 16.36 -0.77
CA ALA A 71 9.76 16.48 -0.12
C ALA A 71 8.62 15.96 -1.00
N ARG A 72 8.68 16.18 -2.32
CA ARG A 72 7.70 15.63 -3.28
C ARG A 72 7.81 14.12 -3.40
N ALA A 73 9.02 13.60 -3.60
CA ALA A 73 9.27 12.16 -3.70
C ALA A 73 8.84 11.44 -2.42
N SER A 74 9.14 12.00 -1.24
CA SER A 74 8.74 11.46 0.06
C SER A 74 7.22 11.41 0.22
N ARG A 75 6.52 12.46 -0.22
CA ARG A 75 5.06 12.48 -0.19
C ARG A 75 4.46 11.42 -1.11
N GLU A 76 4.98 11.29 -2.32
CA GLU A 76 4.52 10.30 -3.30
C GLU A 76 4.79 8.86 -2.82
N ALA A 77 5.97 8.60 -2.26
CA ALA A 77 6.31 7.33 -1.64
C ALA A 77 5.36 6.99 -0.48
N LYS A 78 5.01 7.97 0.37
CA LYS A 78 4.03 7.80 1.45
C LYS A 78 2.63 7.47 0.92
N GLU A 79 2.17 8.17 -0.11
CA GLU A 79 0.87 7.91 -0.73
C GLU A 79 0.81 6.54 -1.44
N PHE A 80 1.93 6.11 -2.02
CA PHE A 80 2.08 4.76 -2.57
C PHE A 80 2.05 3.70 -1.47
N GLY A 81 2.82 3.89 -0.39
CA GLY A 81 2.85 2.99 0.77
C GLY A 81 1.47 2.79 1.38
N GLN A 82 0.71 3.86 1.57
CA GLN A 82 -0.67 3.78 2.06
C GLN A 82 -1.62 3.02 1.11
N ARG A 83 -1.40 3.11 -0.21
CA ARG A 83 -2.18 2.32 -1.17
C ARG A 83 -1.87 0.84 -1.07
N VAL A 84 -0.59 0.49 -0.99
CA VAL A 84 -0.13 -0.89 -0.79
C VAL A 84 -0.65 -1.45 0.53
N GLU A 85 -0.54 -0.69 1.63
CA GLU A 85 -1.03 -1.09 2.94
C GLU A 85 -2.52 -1.42 2.93
N ARG A 86 -3.35 -0.58 2.28
CA ARG A 86 -4.79 -0.85 2.13
C ARG A 86 -5.06 -2.13 1.34
N GLN A 87 -4.34 -2.36 0.24
CA GLN A 87 -4.50 -3.57 -0.57
C GLN A 87 -4.07 -4.82 0.19
N VAL A 88 -2.95 -4.75 0.91
CA VAL A 88 -2.45 -5.84 1.75
C VAL A 88 -3.44 -6.14 2.88
N ASN A 89 -3.89 -5.13 3.63
CA ASN A 89 -4.86 -5.31 4.70
C ASN A 89 -6.17 -5.92 4.20
N SER A 90 -6.68 -5.45 3.06
CA SER A 90 -7.88 -6.04 2.43
C SER A 90 -7.64 -7.51 2.05
N THR A 91 -6.49 -7.82 1.45
CA THR A 91 -6.12 -9.19 1.09
C THR A 91 -6.03 -10.08 2.33
N VAL A 92 -5.32 -9.63 3.37
CA VAL A 92 -5.16 -10.36 4.64
C VAL A 92 -6.52 -10.58 5.30
N LYS A 93 -7.36 -9.55 5.42
CA LYS A 93 -8.72 -9.67 5.95
C LYS A 93 -9.55 -10.71 5.17
N SER A 94 -9.50 -10.68 3.84
CA SER A 94 -10.23 -11.64 2.99
C SER A 94 -9.74 -13.08 3.21
N THR A 95 -8.44 -13.29 3.38
CA THR A 95 -7.87 -14.62 3.64
C THR A 95 -8.21 -15.13 5.03
N LEU A 96 -8.18 -14.28 6.06
CA LEU A 96 -8.59 -14.65 7.41
C LEU A 96 -10.07 -15.00 7.47
N HIS A 97 -10.92 -14.21 6.80
CA HIS A 97 -12.34 -14.48 6.70
C HIS A 97 -12.62 -15.83 6.02
N ARG A 98 -11.90 -16.13 4.92
CA ARG A 98 -11.97 -17.45 4.25
C ARG A 98 -11.43 -18.59 5.12
N ALA A 99 -10.48 -18.31 6.01
CA ALA A 99 -9.95 -19.27 6.97
C ALA A 99 -10.84 -19.43 8.22
N GLY A 100 -11.98 -18.73 8.28
CA GLY A 100 -12.92 -18.79 9.41
C GLY A 100 -12.48 -18.03 10.65
N ALA A 101 -11.44 -17.19 10.55
CA ALA A 101 -10.97 -16.37 11.64
C ALA A 101 -11.80 -15.08 11.73
N PRO A 102 -12.58 -14.87 12.81
CA PRO A 102 -13.38 -13.66 12.97
C PRO A 102 -12.50 -12.42 13.17
N SER A 103 -12.89 -11.30 12.56
CA SER A 103 -12.20 -10.03 12.71
C SER A 103 -12.51 -9.37 14.06
N ARG A 104 -11.62 -8.47 14.52
CA ARG A 104 -11.85 -7.71 15.76
C ARG A 104 -13.15 -6.90 15.73
N ASP A 105 -13.49 -6.36 14.57
CA ASP A 105 -14.69 -5.55 14.37
C ASP A 105 -15.95 -6.42 14.56
N GLU A 106 -15.97 -7.63 13.98
CA GLU A 106 -17.05 -8.61 14.16
C GLU A 106 -17.17 -9.10 15.62
N ILE A 107 -16.03 -9.29 16.31
CA ILE A 107 -16.03 -9.67 17.73
C ILE A 107 -16.62 -8.56 18.59
N GLN A 108 -16.25 -7.29 18.33
CA GLN A 108 -16.81 -6.15 19.06
C GLN A 108 -18.31 -6.01 18.83
N GLU A 109 -18.75 -6.12 17.58
CA GLU A 109 -20.17 -6.07 17.24
C GLU A 109 -20.96 -7.19 17.94
N LEU A 110 -20.41 -8.41 17.97
CA LEU A 110 -21.02 -9.53 18.66
C LEU A 110 -21.09 -9.30 20.18
N SER A 111 -20.01 -8.82 20.81
CA SER A 111 -19.98 -8.50 22.24
C SER A 111 -21.04 -7.47 22.62
N SER A 112 -21.19 -6.39 21.85
CA SER A 112 -22.23 -5.39 22.09
C SER A 112 -23.64 -5.96 21.95
N ARG A 113 -23.87 -6.85 20.98
CA ARG A 113 -25.15 -7.54 20.83
C ARG A 113 -25.45 -8.46 22.02
N VAL A 114 -24.43 -9.16 22.54
CA VAL A 114 -24.55 -10.01 23.73
C VAL A 114 -24.91 -9.16 24.95
N GLU A 115 -24.21 -8.05 25.20
CA GLU A 115 -24.50 -7.14 26.31
C GLU A 115 -25.95 -6.59 26.25
N ALA A 116 -26.39 -6.20 25.06
CA ALA A 116 -27.76 -5.73 24.85
C ALA A 116 -28.80 -6.83 25.10
N LEU A 117 -28.48 -8.08 24.75
CA LEU A 117 -29.36 -9.21 25.00
C LEU A 117 -29.40 -9.57 26.49
N THR A 118 -28.26 -9.56 27.18
CA THR A 118 -28.17 -9.78 28.62
C THR A 118 -29.03 -8.77 29.39
N LYS A 119 -28.93 -7.47 29.05
CA LYS A 119 -29.79 -6.44 29.66
C LYS A 119 -31.29 -6.72 29.50
N LYS A 120 -31.72 -7.13 28.31
CA LYS A 120 -33.13 -7.45 28.04
C LYS A 120 -33.60 -8.70 28.81
N VAL A 121 -32.74 -9.69 28.98
CA VAL A 121 -33.05 -10.88 29.79
C VAL A 121 -33.20 -10.49 31.26
N ASP A 122 -32.28 -9.68 31.79
CA ASP A 122 -32.35 -9.20 33.17
C ASP A 122 -33.63 -8.38 33.44
N GLU A 123 -34.02 -7.50 32.50
CA GLU A 123 -35.27 -6.73 32.57
C GLU A 123 -36.53 -7.62 32.56
N LEU A 124 -36.50 -8.77 31.87
CA LEU A 124 -37.61 -9.72 31.83
C LEU A 124 -37.69 -10.59 33.09
N ILE A 125 -36.56 -10.90 33.72
CA ILE A 125 -36.50 -11.68 34.97
C ILE A 125 -36.83 -10.79 36.19
N ALA A 126 -36.52 -9.50 36.12
CA ALA A 126 -36.84 -8.52 37.17
C ALA A 126 -38.31 -8.07 37.16
N LYS A 127 -39.13 -8.61 36.27
CA LYS A 127 -40.57 -8.35 36.13
C LYS A 127 -41.39 -9.51 36.68
#